data_AF-A0A4U7EX93-F1
#
_entry.id   AF-A0A4U7EX93-F1
#
_cell.length_a   1.000
_cell.length_b   1.000
_cell.length_c   1.000
_cell.angle_alpha   90.00
_cell.angle_beta   90.00
_cell.angle_gamma   90.00
#
_symmetry.space_group_name_H-M   'P 1'
#
loop_
_entity.id
_entity.type
_entity.pdbx_description
1 polymer ?
#
loop_
_entity_poly.entity_id
_entity_poly.type
_entity_poly.pdbx_seq_one_letter_code
_entity_poly.pdbx_strand_id
1 'polypeptide(L)' 'ETTHAWQENISVDMTLWSREEYREAFREAGLYVAEQDAIPDRETEIPDASAFPTEGYETREAMIDRYRTWGTLLTVGVAP' A
#
# COMPACT_ATOMS: atom_id res chain seq x y z
N GLU A 1 1.53 -8.18 -4.66
CA GLU A 1 1.13 -8.27 -6.08
C GLU A 1 -0.01 -7.32 -6.49
N THR A 2 -0.82 -6.76 -5.57
CA THR A 2 -2.04 -5.99 -5.92
C THR A 2 -1.82 -4.60 -6.53
N THR A 3 -0.61 -4.03 -6.47
CA THR A 3 -0.33 -2.66 -6.98
C THR A 3 0.30 -2.61 -8.38
N HIS A 4 0.72 -3.75 -8.95
CA HIS A 4 1.43 -3.75 -10.24
C HIS A 4 0.55 -3.34 -11.43
N ALA A 5 -0.77 -3.56 -11.35
CA ALA A 5 -1.71 -3.20 -12.42
C ALA A 5 -2.01 -1.68 -12.51
N TRP A 6 -1.55 -0.87 -11.55
CA TRP A 6 -1.83 0.57 -11.56
C TRP A 6 -1.09 1.29 -12.70
N GLN A 7 0.15 0.88 -12.99
CA GLN A 7 0.96 1.48 -14.05
C GLN A 7 0.29 1.36 -15.43
N GLU A 8 -0.41 0.26 -15.69
CA GLU A 8 -1.09 0.03 -16.98
C GLU A 8 -2.18 1.06 -17.27
N ASN A 9 -2.71 1.71 -16.23
CA ASN A 9 -3.80 2.68 -16.31
C ASN A 9 -3.33 4.13 -16.09
N ILE A 10 -2.02 4.37 -15.91
CA ILE A 10 -1.45 5.69 -15.62
C ILE A 10 -0.36 6.01 -16.64
N SER A 11 -0.51 7.13 -17.36
CA SER A 11 0.41 7.52 -18.44
C SER A 11 1.76 8.04 -17.95
N VAL A 12 1.90 8.29 -16.66
CA VAL A 12 3.14 8.74 -16.02
C VAL A 12 3.85 7.52 -15.42
N ASP A 13 5.17 7.45 -15.60
CA ASP A 13 5.98 6.39 -14.99
C ASP A 13 5.96 6.52 -13.46
N MET A 14 5.43 5.51 -12.79
CA MET A 14 5.34 5.45 -11.33
C MET A 14 6.59 4.79 -10.73
N THR A 15 7.04 5.30 -9.59
CA THR A 15 8.04 4.63 -8.77
C THR A 15 7.35 3.71 -7.78
N LEU A 16 7.51 2.40 -7.96
CA LEU A 16 6.98 1.39 -7.04
C LEU A 16 8.10 0.87 -6.13
N TRP A 17 8.20 1.47 -4.94
CA TRP A 17 9.16 1.03 -3.92
C TRP A 17 8.53 0.09 -2.89
N SER A 18 9.32 -0.89 -2.50
CA SER A 18 9.11 -1.69 -1.30
C SER A 18 9.33 -0.85 -0.03
N ARG A 19 8.91 -1.43 1.10
CA ARG A 19 9.17 -0.86 2.43
C ARG A 19 10.65 -0.56 2.67
N GLU A 20 11.52 -1.48 2.26
CA GLU A 20 12.97 -1.35 2.45
C GLU A 20 13.54 -0.20 1.61
N GLU A 21 13.20 -0.14 0.32
CA GLU A 21 13.64 0.92 -0.60
C GLU A 21 13.21 2.31 -0.12
N TYR A 22 12.00 2.47 0.44
CA TYR A 22 11.60 3.74 1.06
C TYR A 22 12.54 4.15 2.20
N ARG A 23 12.93 3.20 3.07
CA ARG A 23 13.81 3.52 4.21
C ARG A 23 15.24 3.83 3.77
N GLU A 24 15.73 3.13 2.75
CA GLU A 24 17.04 3.39 2.16
C GLU A 24 17.08 4.78 1.54
N ALA A 25 16.11 5.12 0.68
CA ALA A 25 16.01 6.43 0.05
C ALA A 25 15.95 7.58 1.07
N PHE A 26 15.22 7.42 2.18
CA PHE A 26 15.17 8.43 3.24
C PHE A 26 16.55 8.65 3.89
N ARG A 27 17.29 7.58 4.17
CA ARG A 27 18.64 7.70 4.75
C ARG A 27 19.63 8.29 3.79
N GLU A 28 19.57 7.92 2.52
CA GLU A 28 20.40 8.50 1.46
C GLU A 28 20.15 10.00 1.30
N ALA A 29 18.90 10.44 1.49
CA ALA A 29 18.53 11.85 1.53
C ALA A 29 18.92 12.58 2.84
N GLY A 30 19.55 11.89 3.79
CA GLY A 30 20.00 12.46 5.06
C GLY A 30 18.94 12.52 6.15
N LEU A 31 17.78 11.87 5.99
CA LEU A 31 16.74 11.79 7.00
C LEU A 31 16.94 10.57 7.92
N TYR A 32 16.74 10.78 9.21
CA TYR A 32 16.59 9.67 10.16
C TYR A 32 15.19 9.07 10.00
N VAL A 33 15.10 7.77 9.70
CA VAL A 33 13.80 7.07 9.65
C VAL A 33 13.35 6.80 11.07
N ALA A 34 12.33 7.54 11.52
CA ALA A 34 11.77 7.43 12.87
C ALA A 34 10.75 6.29 12.97
N GLU A 35 9.96 6.06 11.93
CA GLU A 35 8.87 5.08 11.94
C GLU A 35 8.54 4.62 10.51
N GLN A 36 8.02 3.39 10.38
CA GLN A 36 7.39 2.89 9.16
C GLN A 36 6.37 1.80 9.50
N ASP A 37 5.14 1.91 8.99
CA ASP A 37 4.05 0.97 9.30
C ASP A 37 3.02 0.78 8.16
N ALA A 38 2.24 -0.32 8.22
CA ALA A 38 1.00 -0.49 7.48
C ALA A 38 -0.17 0.01 8.32
N ILE A 39 -0.82 1.07 7.86
CA ILE A 39 -2.02 1.58 8.51
C ILE A 39 -3.24 0.95 7.82
N PRO A 40 -3.99 0.06 8.49
CA PRO A 40 -5.14 -0.59 7.90
C PRO A 40 -6.30 0.40 7.75
N ASP A 41 -6.98 0.34 6.61
CA ASP A 41 -8.30 0.94 6.46
C ASP A 41 -9.29 0.08 7.24
N ARG A 42 -10.10 0.67 8.14
CA ARG A 42 -11.16 -0.02 8.89
C ARG A 42 -12.56 0.50 8.56
N GLU A 43 -12.66 1.49 7.68
CA GLU A 43 -13.88 2.22 7.37
C GLU A 43 -14.53 1.71 6.09
N THR A 44 -13.73 1.32 5.09
CA THR A 44 -14.24 0.75 3.83
C THR A 44 -15.07 -0.50 4.12
N GLU A 45 -16.33 -0.51 3.71
CA GLU A 45 -17.21 -1.68 3.86
C GLU A 45 -16.71 -2.84 2.99
N ILE A 46 -16.62 -4.04 3.56
CA ILE A 46 -16.25 -5.27 2.85
C ILE A 46 -17.47 -6.19 2.85
N PRO A 47 -18.11 -6.43 1.69
CA PRO A 47 -19.28 -7.29 1.58
C PRO A 47 -19.03 -8.73 2.06
N ASP A 48 -20.11 -9.49 2.21
CA ASP A 48 -20.02 -10.95 2.44
C ASP A 48 -19.40 -11.68 1.24
N ALA A 49 -18.81 -12.85 1.48
CA ALA A 49 -18.09 -13.60 0.45
C ALA A 49 -18.99 -14.00 -0.75
N SER A 50 -20.30 -14.14 -0.53
CA SER A 50 -21.28 -14.42 -1.57
C SER A 50 -21.49 -13.29 -2.58
N ALA A 51 -21.03 -12.07 -2.27
CA ALA A 51 -21.15 -10.91 -3.15
C ALA A 51 -19.95 -10.76 -4.11
N PHE A 52 -18.93 -11.61 -3.99
CA PHE A 52 -17.75 -11.58 -4.86
C PHE A 52 -17.95 -12.45 -6.12
N PRO A 53 -17.39 -12.07 -7.28
CA PRO A 53 -16.46 -10.96 -7.48
C PRO A 53 -17.13 -9.57 -7.45
N THR A 54 -16.39 -8.56 -7.00
CA THR A 54 -16.81 -7.15 -7.01
C THR A 54 -15.86 -6.33 -7.89
N GLU A 55 -16.17 -5.05 -8.10
CA GLU A 55 -15.26 -4.16 -8.83
C GLU A 55 -13.87 -4.15 -8.18
N GLY A 56 -12.85 -4.53 -8.96
CA GLY A 56 -11.45 -4.56 -8.54
C GLY A 56 -11.03 -5.75 -7.67
N TYR A 57 -11.92 -6.69 -7.32
CA TYR A 57 -11.59 -7.83 -6.45
C TYR A 57 -12.29 -9.14 -6.86
N GLU A 58 -11.48 -10.16 -7.11
CA GLU A 58 -11.96 -11.52 -7.40
C GLU A 58 -12.50 -12.24 -6.14
N THR A 59 -11.89 -11.98 -4.98
CA THR A 59 -12.23 -12.65 -3.72
C THR A 59 -12.31 -11.68 -2.55
N ARG A 60 -13.11 -12.06 -1.54
CA ARG A 60 -13.20 -11.31 -0.29
C ARG A 60 -11.88 -11.26 0.45
N GLU A 61 -11.13 -12.36 0.43
CA GLU A 61 -9.83 -12.48 1.08
C GLU A 61 -8.83 -11.49 0.48
N ALA A 62 -8.82 -11.30 -0.84
CA ALA A 62 -7.97 -10.33 -1.50
C ALA A 62 -8.33 -8.88 -1.09
N MET A 63 -9.63 -8.58 -0.97
CA MET A 63 -10.10 -7.27 -0.50
C MET A 63 -9.73 -7.02 0.97
N ILE A 64 -9.85 -8.04 1.82
CA ILE A 64 -9.41 -7.97 3.23
C ILE A 64 -7.91 -7.76 3.30
N ASP A 65 -7.12 -8.51 2.56
CA ASP A 65 -5.67 -8.38 2.58
C ASP A 65 -5.24 -6.97 2.16
N ARG A 66 -5.85 -6.44 1.09
CA ARG A 66 -5.58 -5.08 0.60
C ARG A 66 -5.88 -3.98 1.61
N TYR A 67 -7.03 -4.03 2.29
CA TYR A 67 -7.47 -2.95 3.18
C TYR A 67 -7.07 -3.16 4.64
N ARG A 68 -7.17 -4.39 5.16
CA ARG A 68 -6.99 -4.71 6.58
C ARG A 68 -5.58 -5.18 6.93
N THR A 69 -4.86 -5.81 6.00
CA THR A 69 -3.46 -6.22 6.22
C THR A 69 -2.50 -5.14 5.74
N TRP A 70 -2.58 -4.77 4.46
CA TRP A 70 -1.59 -3.89 3.84
C TRP A 70 -1.93 -2.41 3.99
N GLY A 71 -3.20 -2.04 3.82
CA GLY A 71 -3.68 -0.68 3.99
C GLY A 71 -2.82 0.36 3.25
N THR A 72 -2.38 1.38 3.98
CA THR A 72 -1.47 2.42 3.49
C THR A 72 -0.11 2.28 4.14
N LEU A 73 0.96 2.34 3.34
CA LEU A 73 2.33 2.42 3.84
C LEU A 73 2.65 3.85 4.30
N LEU A 74 3.00 4.02 5.58
CA LEU A 74 3.54 5.26 6.15
C LEU A 74 5.05 5.10 6.37
N THR A 75 5.86 6.11 6.01
CA THR A 75 7.28 6.21 6.40
C THR A 75 7.54 7.62 6.92
N VAL A 76 8.05 7.75 8.14
CA VAL A 76 8.34 9.05 8.79
C VAL A 76 9.84 9.29 8.83
N GLY A 77 10.29 10.39 8.22
CA GLY A 77 11.67 10.86 8.22
C GLY A 77 11.83 12.14 9.04
N VAL A 78 12.94 12.25 9.78
CA VAL A 78 13.29 13.40 10.60
C VAL A 78 14.59 14.01 10.09
N ALA A 79 14.59 15.32 9.83
CA ALA A 79 15.79 16.04 9.46
C ALA A 79 16.74 16.15 10.68
N PRO A 80 18.07 16.05 10.47
CA PRO A 80 19.06 16.09 11.54
C PRO A 80 19.17 17.44 12.26
#